data_AF-A0A9X1R735-F1
#
_entry.id   AF-A0A9X1R735-F1
#
_cell.length_a   1.000
_cell.length_b   1.000
_cell.length_c   1.000
_cell.angle_alpha   90.00
_cell.angle_beta   90.00
_cell.angle_gamma   90.00
#
_symmetry.space_group_name_H-M   'P 1'
#
loop_
_entity.id
_entity.type
_entity.pdbx_description
1 polymer ?
#
loop_
_entity_poly.entity_id
_entity_poly.type
_entity_poly.pdbx_seq_one_letter_code
_entity_poly.pdbx_strand_id
1 'polypeptide(L)'
;MRLKRILWALVLLVGFATPALAQPFPRPVLQFAGQVIFGPTLIVGLRVVNWSDYSPALFAASPKLPPCGLNTSASRTWVEIYNARGQRLYGFCGFTDPSLLSEFWFSIPEASRPRAVYIALIDRLRRRIVVSNKVAIP
;
A
#
# COMPACT_ATOMS: atom_id res chain seq x y z
N MET A 1 -47.61 -4.05 58.71
CA MET A 1 -46.50 -4.87 58.16
C MET A 1 -47.09 -5.80 57.10
N ARG A 2 -46.71 -5.89 55.82
CA ARG A 2 -45.53 -5.53 55.03
C ARG A 2 -46.00 -5.20 53.60
N LEU A 3 -45.58 -4.07 53.06
CA LEU A 3 -45.80 -3.68 51.66
C LEU A 3 -44.71 -4.35 50.81
N LYS A 4 -45.08 -5.28 49.92
CA LYS A 4 -44.16 -5.96 49.00
C LYS A 4 -43.69 -4.98 47.92
N ARG A 5 -42.42 -4.57 47.99
CA ARG A 5 -41.75 -3.78 46.95
C ARG A 5 -41.30 -4.71 45.83
N ILE A 6 -41.93 -4.57 44.65
CA ILE A 6 -41.52 -5.24 43.42
C ILE A 6 -40.46 -4.34 42.77
N LEU A 7 -39.20 -4.77 42.76
CA LEU A 7 -38.13 -4.11 42.01
C LEU A 7 -38.17 -4.57 40.56
N TRP A 8 -38.37 -3.63 39.64
CA TRP A 8 -38.13 -3.81 38.22
C TRP A 8 -36.63 -3.63 37.94
N ALA A 9 -35.94 -4.71 37.58
CA ALA A 9 -34.57 -4.65 37.11
C ALA A 9 -34.55 -4.26 35.63
N LEU A 10 -34.22 -3.00 35.35
CA LEU A 10 -33.96 -2.51 33.99
C LEU A 10 -32.58 -3.04 33.54
N VAL A 11 -32.55 -4.05 32.68
CA VAL A 11 -31.30 -4.55 32.09
C VAL A 11 -30.93 -3.62 30.93
N LEU A 12 -30.01 -2.68 31.18
CA LEU A 12 -29.35 -1.88 30.17
C LEU A 12 -28.36 -2.77 29.38
N LEU A 13 -28.79 -3.25 28.21
CA LEU A 13 -27.90 -3.85 27.22
C LEU A 13 -27.02 -2.74 26.61
N VAL A 14 -25.90 -2.44 27.27
CA VAL A 14 -24.84 -1.64 26.67
C VAL A 14 -24.16 -2.50 25.62
N GLY A 15 -24.54 -2.31 24.35
CA GLY A 15 -23.85 -2.92 23.21
C GLY A 15 -22.42 -2.39 23.15
N PHE A 16 -21.44 -3.23 23.50
CA PHE A 16 -20.04 -2.91 23.27
C PHE A 16 -19.79 -2.91 21.77
N ALA A 17 -19.64 -1.71 21.19
CA ALA A 17 -19.11 -1.57 19.84
C ALA A 17 -17.68 -2.12 19.85
N THR A 18 -17.47 -3.31 19.27
CA THR A 18 -16.13 -3.86 19.08
C THR A 18 -15.33 -2.88 18.22
N PRO A 19 -14.19 -2.36 18.70
CA PRO A 19 -13.37 -1.50 17.87
C PRO A 19 -12.94 -2.30 16.65
N ALA A 20 -13.24 -1.79 15.46
CA ALA A 20 -12.77 -2.39 14.22
C ALA A 20 -11.22 -2.41 14.28
N LEU A 21 -10.63 -3.59 14.36
CA LEU A 21 -9.18 -3.75 14.34
C LEU A 21 -8.64 -3.00 13.11
N ALA A 22 -7.65 -2.14 13.35
CA ALA A 22 -7.04 -1.36 12.28
C ALA A 22 -6.49 -2.32 11.23
N GLN A 23 -6.96 -2.19 9.99
CA GLN A 23 -6.50 -3.00 8.86
C GLN A 23 -4.96 -2.99 8.79
N PRO A 24 -4.30 -4.16 8.78
CA PRO A 24 -2.84 -4.25 8.69
C PRO A 24 -2.31 -3.47 7.49
N PHE A 25 -1.13 -2.88 7.68
CA PHE A 25 -0.37 -2.25 6.60
C PHE A 25 1.11 -2.52 6.83
N PRO A 26 1.55 -3.77 6.60
CA PRO A 26 2.89 -4.22 6.93
C PRO A 26 3.95 -3.53 6.06
N ARG A 27 5.20 -3.53 6.52
CA ARG A 27 6.33 -3.06 5.71
C ARG A 27 6.50 -3.99 4.50
N PRO A 28 6.62 -3.46 3.27
CA PRO A 28 6.84 -4.28 2.08
C PRO A 28 8.26 -4.86 2.09
N VAL A 29 8.37 -6.14 1.75
CA VAL A 29 9.64 -6.83 1.53
C VAL A 29 9.91 -6.83 0.03
N LEU A 30 10.67 -5.85 -0.44
CA LEU A 30 11.00 -5.66 -1.85
C LEU A 30 12.10 -6.63 -2.28
N GLN A 31 11.98 -7.14 -3.50
CA GLN A 31 12.99 -7.97 -4.16
C GLN A 31 13.17 -7.51 -5.61
N PHE A 32 14.42 -7.54 -6.09
CA PHE A 32 14.75 -7.38 -7.50
C PHE A 32 14.30 -8.61 -8.28
N ALA A 33 13.55 -8.40 -9.37
CA ALA A 33 12.95 -9.47 -10.17
C ALA A 33 13.59 -9.62 -11.56
N GLY A 34 14.65 -8.87 -11.86
CA GLY A 34 15.34 -8.92 -13.15
C GLY A 34 15.40 -7.55 -13.83
N GLN A 35 16.13 -7.47 -14.94
CA GLN A 35 16.20 -6.27 -15.76
C GLN A 35 16.48 -6.60 -17.22
N VAL A 36 16.09 -5.70 -18.10
CA VAL A 36 16.37 -5.76 -19.54
C VAL A 36 16.82 -4.37 -20.01
N ILE A 37 17.82 -4.32 -20.87
CA ILE A 37 18.23 -3.10 -21.56
C ILE A 37 17.64 -3.14 -22.98
N PHE A 38 16.88 -2.11 -23.34
CA PHE A 38 16.31 -1.94 -24.66
C PHE A 38 16.68 -0.57 -25.21
N GLY A 39 17.67 -0.53 -26.12
CA GLY A 39 18.28 0.72 -26.57
C GLY A 39 18.86 1.50 -25.37
N PRO A 40 18.53 2.80 -25.20
CA PRO A 40 19.03 3.60 -24.07
C PRO A 40 18.23 3.40 -22.77
N THR A 41 17.26 2.48 -22.75
CA THR A 41 16.34 2.30 -21.63
C THR A 41 16.69 1.05 -20.83
N LEU A 42 16.81 1.22 -19.52
CA LEU A 42 16.87 0.13 -18.55
C LEU A 42 15.46 -0.09 -17.97
N ILE A 43 14.93 -1.29 -18.14
CA ILE A 43 13.68 -1.75 -17.54
C ILE A 43 14.05 -2.62 -16.34
N VAL A 44 13.55 -2.26 -15.15
CA VAL A 44 13.86 -2.94 -13.88
C VAL A 44 12.58 -3.57 -13.34
N GLY A 45 12.58 -4.89 -13.23
CA GLY A 45 11.53 -5.68 -12.59
C GLY A 45 11.71 -5.72 -11.07
N LEU A 46 10.60 -5.61 -10.35
CA LEU A 46 10.52 -5.65 -8.90
C LEU A 46 9.34 -6.52 -8.47
N ARG A 47 9.42 -7.03 -7.25
CA ARG A 47 8.28 -7.68 -6.57
C ARG A 47 8.29 -7.43 -5.08
N VAL A 48 7.12 -7.40 -4.47
CA VAL A 48 6.96 -7.43 -3.01
C VAL A 48 6.66 -8.86 -2.60
N VAL A 49 7.53 -9.48 -1.81
CA VAL A 49 7.41 -10.90 -1.43
C VAL A 49 6.18 -11.15 -0.56
N ASN A 50 5.92 -10.26 0.39
CA ASN A 50 4.77 -10.34 1.29
C ASN A 50 3.53 -9.60 0.74
N TRP A 51 3.33 -9.61 -0.58
CA TRP A 51 2.19 -8.93 -1.22
C TRP A 51 0.84 -9.48 -0.74
N SER A 52 0.76 -10.77 -0.41
CA SER A 52 -0.47 -11.44 0.04
C SER A 52 -0.95 -10.97 1.41
N ASP A 53 -0.09 -10.32 2.20
CA ASP A 53 -0.44 -9.79 3.52
C ASP A 53 -1.27 -8.51 3.44
N TYR A 54 -1.33 -7.88 2.26
CA TYR A 54 -2.13 -6.68 2.04
C TYR A 54 -3.56 -7.06 1.67
N SER A 55 -4.51 -6.52 2.42
CA SER A 55 -5.94 -6.69 2.12
C SER A 55 -6.31 -5.94 0.82
N PRO A 56 -7.14 -6.53 -0.07
CA PRO A 56 -7.60 -5.89 -1.31
C PRO A 56 -8.23 -4.51 -1.13
N ALA A 57 -8.85 -4.24 0.02
CA ALA A 57 -9.44 -2.93 0.33
C ALA A 57 -8.40 -1.78 0.45
N LEU A 58 -7.10 -2.09 0.52
CA LEU A 58 -6.03 -1.09 0.38
C LEU A 58 -5.83 -0.65 -1.06
N PHE A 59 -6.25 -1.44 -2.05
CA PHE A 59 -6.04 -1.17 -3.49
C PHE A 59 -7.34 -0.84 -4.24
N ALA A 60 -8.48 -0.85 -3.54
CA ALA A 60 -9.76 -0.45 -4.10
C ALA A 60 -9.73 0.98 -4.68
N ALA A 61 -10.46 1.17 -5.78
CA ALA A 61 -10.70 2.46 -6.39
C ALA A 61 -11.23 3.47 -5.36
N SER A 62 -10.70 4.68 -5.36
CA SER A 62 -11.02 5.71 -4.37
C SER A 62 -11.40 7.04 -5.03
N PRO A 63 -12.59 7.13 -5.66
CA PRO A 63 -13.04 8.33 -6.39
C PRO A 63 -13.24 9.57 -5.51
N LYS A 64 -13.27 9.40 -4.18
CA LYS A 64 -13.34 10.51 -3.21
C LYS A 64 -11.98 11.09 -2.83
N LEU A 65 -10.88 10.44 -3.22
CA LEU A 65 -9.53 10.96 -3.06
C LEU A 65 -9.11 11.73 -4.32
N PRO A 66 -8.13 12.64 -4.25
CA PRO A 66 -7.65 13.36 -5.42
C PRO A 66 -7.31 12.42 -6.60
N PRO A 67 -7.50 12.84 -7.85
CA PRO A 67 -7.18 12.00 -8.99
C PRO A 67 -5.66 11.75 -9.11
N CYS A 68 -5.29 10.72 -9.86
CA CYS A 68 -3.93 10.53 -10.37
C CYS A 68 -3.88 10.85 -11.85
N GLY A 69 -3.48 12.09 -12.20
CA GLY A 69 -3.61 12.59 -13.56
C GLY A 69 -5.08 12.54 -14.02
N LEU A 70 -5.35 11.83 -15.12
CA LEU A 70 -6.71 11.64 -15.64
C LEU A 70 -7.48 10.48 -14.95
N ASN A 71 -6.84 9.70 -14.09
CA ASN A 71 -7.51 8.64 -13.35
C ASN A 71 -8.24 9.22 -12.13
N THR A 72 -9.53 9.51 -12.31
CA THR A 72 -10.44 10.03 -11.27
C THR A 72 -10.79 9.03 -10.19
N SER A 73 -10.56 7.73 -10.44
CA SER A 73 -10.83 6.63 -9.51
C SER A 73 -9.55 5.87 -9.16
N ALA A 74 -8.44 6.60 -8.99
CA ALA A 74 -7.16 6.04 -8.64
C ALA A 74 -7.22 5.18 -7.37
N SER A 75 -6.29 4.23 -7.27
CA SER A 75 -6.18 3.34 -6.12
C SER A 75 -6.04 4.12 -4.82
N ARG A 76 -6.61 3.56 -3.76
CA ARG A 76 -6.42 4.04 -2.39
C ARG A 76 -4.94 4.04 -1.99
N THR A 77 -4.19 3.03 -2.41
CA THR A 77 -2.76 2.91 -2.12
C THR A 77 -1.94 3.20 -3.36
N TRP A 78 -0.96 4.10 -3.23
CA TRP A 78 0.03 4.33 -4.28
C TRP A 78 1.31 3.59 -3.95
N VAL A 79 2.01 3.17 -5.01
CA VAL A 79 3.37 2.61 -4.94
C VAL A 79 4.30 3.66 -5.52
N GLU A 80 5.30 4.09 -4.77
CA GLU A 80 6.31 5.01 -5.27
C GLU A 80 7.69 4.39 -5.18
N ILE A 81 8.47 4.52 -6.24
CA ILE A 81 9.81 3.94 -6.36
C ILE A 81 10.83 5.05 -6.23
N TYR A 82 11.82 4.83 -5.38
CA TYR A 82 12.88 5.77 -5.07
C TYR A 82 14.25 5.13 -5.27
N ASN A 83 15.24 5.93 -5.65
CA ASN A 83 16.64 5.50 -5.57
C ASN A 83 17.17 5.57 -4.12
N ALA A 84 18.37 5.01 -3.88
CA ALA A 84 18.98 5.00 -2.55
C ALA A 84 19.25 6.39 -1.93
N ARG A 85 19.24 7.46 -2.73
CA ARG A 85 19.40 8.87 -2.31
C ARG A 85 18.06 9.56 -2.01
N GLY A 86 16.93 8.85 -2.13
CA GLY A 86 15.60 9.39 -1.87
C GLY A 86 14.99 10.18 -3.03
N GLN A 87 15.58 10.12 -4.23
CA GLN A 87 14.98 10.73 -5.41
C GLN A 87 13.91 9.78 -5.96
N ARG A 88 12.70 10.32 -6.19
CA ARG A 88 11.59 9.56 -6.79
C ARG A 88 11.90 9.26 -8.26
N LEU A 89 11.79 7.99 -8.63
CA LEU A 89 12.04 7.49 -9.98
C LEU A 89 10.74 7.26 -10.75
N TYR A 90 9.74 6.66 -10.08
CA TYR A 90 8.49 6.28 -10.73
C TYR A 90 7.38 6.11 -9.69
N GLY A 91 6.12 5.97 -10.12
CA GLY A 91 5.05 5.55 -9.22
C GLY A 91 3.83 4.99 -9.93
N PHE A 92 3.13 4.10 -9.23
CA PHE A 92 1.88 3.47 -9.64
C PHE A 92 0.75 3.95 -8.75
N CYS A 93 -0.28 4.48 -9.39
CA CYS A 93 -1.53 4.86 -8.75
C CYS A 93 -2.73 4.03 -9.22
N GLY A 94 -2.50 3.10 -10.14
CA GLY A 94 -3.53 2.28 -10.78
C GLY A 94 -3.60 0.84 -10.31
N PHE A 95 -2.85 0.44 -9.28
CA PHE A 95 -2.92 -0.94 -8.78
C PHE A 95 -4.26 -1.17 -8.09
N THR A 96 -5.07 -2.06 -8.66
CA THR A 96 -6.43 -2.37 -8.21
C THR A 96 -6.48 -3.57 -7.26
N ASP A 97 -5.42 -4.37 -7.21
CA ASP A 97 -5.32 -5.57 -6.40
C ASP A 97 -3.88 -5.74 -5.87
N PRO A 98 -3.69 -6.24 -4.63
CA PRO A 98 -2.36 -6.47 -4.07
C PRO A 98 -1.50 -7.45 -4.88
N SER A 99 -2.08 -8.38 -5.65
CA SER A 99 -1.33 -9.30 -6.51
C SER A 99 -0.51 -8.58 -7.59
N LEU A 100 -0.85 -7.34 -7.96
CA LEU A 100 -0.04 -6.51 -8.85
C LEU A 100 1.30 -6.10 -8.24
N LEU A 101 1.48 -6.25 -6.92
CA LEU A 101 2.79 -6.11 -6.28
C LEU A 101 3.68 -7.35 -6.46
N SER A 102 3.12 -8.49 -6.88
CA SER A 102 3.87 -9.75 -7.03
C SER A 102 4.83 -9.73 -8.22
N GLU A 103 4.60 -8.82 -9.17
CA GLU A 103 5.45 -8.52 -10.32
C GLU A 103 5.06 -7.15 -10.91
N PHE A 104 6.02 -6.22 -10.96
CA PHE A 104 5.86 -4.91 -11.59
C PHE A 104 7.23 -4.38 -12.04
N TRP A 105 7.26 -3.33 -12.85
CA TRP A 105 8.52 -2.85 -13.42
C TRP A 105 8.51 -1.34 -13.66
N PHE A 106 9.66 -0.70 -13.64
CA PHE A 106 9.81 0.70 -14.05
C PHE A 106 10.94 0.86 -15.06
N SER A 107 10.87 1.91 -15.87
CA SER A 107 11.87 2.22 -16.89
C SER A 107 12.60 3.52 -16.57
N ILE A 108 13.91 3.54 -16.81
CA ILE A 108 14.77 4.71 -16.66
C ILE A 108 15.81 4.74 -17.78
N PRO A 109 16.42 5.90 -18.07
CA PRO A 109 17.62 5.94 -18.91
C PRO A 109 18.72 5.08 -18.29
N GLU A 110 19.38 4.24 -19.09
CA GLU A 110 20.46 3.36 -18.60
C GLU A 110 21.61 4.17 -17.98
N ALA A 111 21.94 5.32 -18.59
CA ALA A 111 22.93 6.26 -18.08
C ALA A 111 22.61 6.81 -16.66
N SER A 112 21.36 6.65 -16.21
CA SER A 112 20.87 7.05 -14.89
C SER A 112 20.60 5.85 -13.95
N ARG A 113 21.20 4.68 -14.22
CA ARG A 113 21.03 3.47 -13.40
C ARG A 113 21.28 3.75 -11.90
N PRO A 114 20.30 3.51 -11.01
CA PRO A 114 20.51 3.61 -9.58
C PRO A 114 21.24 2.35 -9.08
N ARG A 115 22.14 2.50 -8.10
CA ARG A 115 22.79 1.34 -7.45
C ARG A 115 21.81 0.47 -6.66
N ALA A 116 20.76 1.10 -6.14
CA ALA A 116 19.71 0.44 -5.37
C ALA A 116 18.44 1.28 -5.38
N VAL A 117 17.31 0.60 -5.18
CA VAL A 117 15.99 1.21 -5.07
C VAL A 117 15.25 0.73 -3.82
N TYR A 118 14.22 1.45 -3.43
CA TYR A 118 13.22 1.02 -2.46
C TYR A 118 11.85 1.54 -2.90
N ILE A 119 10.79 1.01 -2.29
CA ILE A 119 9.43 1.51 -2.50
C ILE A 119 8.84 2.12 -1.23
N ALA A 120 7.92 3.06 -1.42
CA ALA A 120 6.97 3.49 -0.41
C ALA A 120 5.56 3.08 -0.83
N LEU A 121 4.82 2.41 0.05
CA LEU A 121 3.38 2.24 -0.08
C LEU A 121 2.68 3.34 0.71
N ILE A 122 1.79 4.07 0.05
CA ILE A 122 1.12 5.24 0.59
C ILE A 122 -0.39 4.95 0.64
N ASP A 123 -0.93 4.62 1.82
CA ASP A 123 -2.37 4.54 2.06
C ASP A 123 -2.92 5.96 2.20
N ARG A 124 -3.48 6.48 1.12
CA ARG A 124 -3.88 7.88 0.99
C ARG A 124 -5.10 8.22 1.83
N LEU A 125 -5.98 7.25 2.07
CA LEU A 125 -7.18 7.44 2.86
C LEU A 125 -6.85 7.61 4.34
N ARG A 126 -5.94 6.78 4.88
CA ARG A 126 -5.52 6.85 6.28
C ARG A 126 -4.22 7.62 6.51
N ARG A 127 -3.64 8.20 5.46
CA ARG A 127 -2.38 8.95 5.47
C ARG A 127 -1.23 8.16 6.12
N ARG A 128 -1.14 6.87 5.82
CA ARG A 128 -0.05 6.00 6.30
C ARG A 128 0.96 5.77 5.19
N ILE A 129 2.24 5.77 5.56
CA ILE A 129 3.35 5.49 4.64
C ILE A 129 4.21 4.39 5.25
N VAL A 130 4.50 3.35 4.48
CA VAL A 130 5.44 2.29 4.85
C VAL A 130 6.49 2.11 3.77
N VAL A 131 7.75 1.98 4.18
CA VAL A 131 8.91 1.92 3.29
C VAL A 131 9.51 0.51 3.32
N SER A 132 9.93 0.00 2.16
CA SER A 132 10.56 -1.31 2.05
C SER A 132 12.02 -1.33 2.53
N ASN A 133 12.61 -2.52 2.58
CA ASN A 133 14.05 -2.67 2.45
C ASN A 133 14.55 -2.08 1.12
N LYS A 134 15.84 -1.73 1.08
CA LYS A 134 16.53 -1.37 -0.18
C LYS A 134 16.96 -2.64 -0.90
N VAL A 135 16.89 -2.64 -2.23
CA VAL A 135 17.36 -3.73 -3.09
C VAL A 135 18.37 -3.18 -4.09
N ALA A 136 19.48 -3.90 -4.28
CA ALA A 136 20.48 -3.55 -5.27
C ALA A 136 19.95 -3.81 -6.68
N ILE A 137 20.34 -2.96 -7.63
CA ILE A 137 20.11 -3.15 -9.06
C ILE A 137 21.48 -3.46 -9.68
N PRO A 138 21.72 -4.70 -10.16
CA PRO A 138 23.00 -5.11 -10.75
C PRO A 138 23.40 -4.33 -12.01
#